data_AF-A0A847S9B0-F1
#
_entry.id   AF-A0A847S9B0-F1
#
_cell.length_a   1.000
_cell.length_b   1.000
_cell.length_c   1.000
_cell.angle_alpha   90.00
_cell.angle_beta   90.00
_cell.angle_gamma   90.00
#
_symmetry.space_group_name_H-M   'P 1'
#
loop_
_entity.id
_entity.type
_entity.pdbx_description
1 polymer ?
#
loop_
_entity_poly.entity_id
_entity_poly.type
_entity_poly.pdbx_seq_one_letter_code
_entity_poly.pdbx_strand_id
1 'polypeptide(L)'
;MNSYGILKALHLVFVISWFAGLFYLPRIFVNLAMETDAKATLRLTLMASKLYRFMTPLALLAVTFGCWLWLGFGISGGWLHAKLALVLLLLVYHGCCRQLLKSFVEGRNQRSHRWYRVFNEIPVLLLFAVVFLVVLKPF
;
A
#
# COMPACT_ATOMS: atom_id res chain seq x y z
N MET A 1 -26.49 17.05 4.45
CA MET A 1 -25.79 15.90 3.81
C MET A 1 -25.26 14.97 4.89
N ASN A 2 -25.34 13.66 4.69
CA ASN A 2 -24.91 12.67 5.69
C ASN A 2 -23.37 12.66 5.76
N SER A 3 -22.78 13.43 6.68
CA SER A 3 -21.32 13.61 6.83
C SER A 3 -20.57 12.28 6.93
N TYR A 4 -21.21 11.27 7.52
CA TYR A 4 -20.70 9.89 7.56
C TYR A 4 -20.48 9.29 6.17
N GLY A 5 -21.46 9.44 5.27
CA GLY A 5 -21.40 8.89 3.92
C GLY A 5 -20.29 9.51 3.08
N ILE A 6 -20.09 10.83 3.21
CA ILE A 6 -19.03 11.56 2.51
C ILE A 6 -17.64 11.11 3.01
N LEU A 7 -17.43 11.07 4.33
CA LEU A 7 -16.16 10.61 4.91
C LEU A 7 -15.85 9.15 4.54
N LYS A 8 -16.86 8.29 4.54
CA LYS A 8 -16.72 6.88 4.12
C LYS A 8 -16.34 6.77 2.64
N ALA A 9 -16.96 7.57 1.78
CA ALA A 9 -16.64 7.61 0.35
C ALA A 9 -15.20 8.12 0.12
N LEU A 10 -14.81 9.23 0.76
CA LEU A 10 -13.45 9.76 0.68
C LEU A 10 -12.43 8.73 1.15
N HIS A 11 -12.62 8.12 2.32
CA HIS A 11 -11.76 7.06 2.83
C HIS A 11 -11.57 5.94 1.79
N LEU A 12 -12.67 5.45 1.19
CA LEU A 12 -12.61 4.37 0.21
C LEU A 12 -11.85 4.78 -1.06
N VAL A 13 -12.08 6.00 -1.57
CA VAL A 13 -11.36 6.54 -2.74
C VAL A 13 -9.85 6.57 -2.49
N PHE A 14 -9.43 7.05 -1.32
CA PHE A 14 -8.00 7.08 -0.96
C PHE A 14 -7.42 5.69 -0.74
N VAL A 15 -8.16 4.78 -0.13
CA VAL A 15 -7.74 3.37 0.04
C VAL A 15 -7.53 2.72 -1.33
N ILE A 16 -8.49 2.81 -2.25
CA ILE A 16 -8.38 2.22 -3.59
C ILE A 16 -7.20 2.83 -4.35
N SER A 17 -7.06 4.15 -4.30
CA SER A 17 -5.98 4.87 -4.98
C SER A 17 -4.60 4.53 -4.40
N TRP A 18 -4.51 4.32 -3.09
CA TRP A 18 -3.29 3.84 -2.44
C TRP A 18 -2.98 2.39 -2.83
N PHE A 19 -3.96 1.50 -2.83
CA PHE A 19 -3.79 0.09 -3.24
C PHE A 19 -3.33 -0.05 -4.69
N ALA A 20 -3.81 0.81 -5.60
CA ALA A 20 -3.30 0.86 -6.97
C ALA A 20 -1.77 1.09 -7.02
N GLY A 21 -1.27 2.00 -6.18
CA GLY A 21 0.17 2.23 -6.01
C GLY A 21 0.89 1.02 -5.40
N LEU A 22 0.31 0.40 -4.37
CA LEU A 22 0.87 -0.79 -3.72
C LEU A 22 0.94 -2.02 -4.62
N PHE A 23 0.04 -2.17 -5.60
CA PHE A 23 0.15 -3.23 -6.61
C PHE A 23 1.18 -2.90 -7.69
N TYR A 24 1.26 -1.64 -8.09
CA TYR A 24 2.09 -1.27 -9.23
C TYR A 24 3.57 -1.11 -8.86
N LEU A 25 3.89 -0.61 -7.67
CA LEU A 25 5.28 -0.36 -7.26
C LEU A 25 6.14 -1.63 -7.13
N PRO A 26 5.70 -2.71 -6.43
CA PRO A 26 6.44 -3.97 -6.36
C PRO A 26 6.66 -4.59 -7.73
N ARG A 27 5.68 -4.46 -8.64
CA ARG A 27 5.80 -4.92 -10.02
C ARG A 27 6.91 -4.19 -10.77
N ILE A 28 7.09 -2.88 -10.53
CA ILE A 28 8.24 -2.14 -11.07
C ILE A 28 9.55 -2.68 -10.48
N PHE A 29 9.60 -3.03 -9.19
CA PHE A 29 10.80 -3.63 -8.59
C PHE A 29 11.18 -4.98 -9.20
N VAL A 30 10.21 -5.81 -9.57
CA VAL A 30 10.48 -7.07 -10.30
C VAL A 30 11.19 -6.78 -11.63
N ASN A 31 10.71 -5.80 -12.39
CA ASN A 31 11.33 -5.41 -13.66
C ASN A 31 12.71 -4.79 -13.45
N LEU A 32 12.87 -3.91 -12.45
CA LEU A 32 14.17 -3.33 -12.09
C LEU A 32 15.21 -4.39 -11.71
N ALA A 33 14.79 -5.48 -11.05
CA ALA A 33 15.68 -6.57 -10.67
C ALA A 33 16.05 -7.51 -11.83
N MET A 34 15.37 -7.42 -12.98
CA MET A 34 15.65 -8.21 -14.18
C MET A 34 16.37 -7.40 -15.26
N GLU A 35 16.30 -6.06 -15.20
CA GLU A 35 16.85 -5.17 -16.20
C GLU A 35 18.37 -5.01 -16.05
N THR A 36 19.07 -5.01 -17.18
CA THR A 36 20.52 -4.80 -17.26
C THR A 36 20.89 -3.53 -18.02
N ASP A 37 19.97 -2.97 -18.81
CA ASP A 37 20.20 -1.68 -19.48
C ASP A 37 20.12 -0.51 -18.48
N ALA A 38 21.17 0.31 -18.48
CA ALA A 38 21.28 1.47 -17.60
C ALA A 38 20.19 2.52 -17.90
N LYS A 39 19.83 2.73 -19.18
CA LYS A 39 18.80 3.72 -19.55
C LYS A 39 17.42 3.27 -19.10
N ALA A 40 17.07 2.01 -19.30
CA ALA A 40 15.83 1.42 -18.80
C ALA A 40 15.75 1.46 -17.27
N THR A 41 16.83 1.08 -16.57
CA THR A 41 16.91 1.12 -15.10
C THR A 41 16.67 2.52 -14.54
N LEU A 42 17.29 3.54 -15.14
CA LEU A 42 17.09 4.94 -14.72
C LEU A 42 15.63 5.39 -14.89
N ARG A 43 15.00 5.04 -16.04
CA ARG A 43 13.60 5.36 -16.32
C ARG A 43 12.65 4.67 -15.34
N LEU A 44 12.83 3.38 -15.11
CA LEU A 44 12.02 2.59 -14.17
C LEU A 44 12.16 3.10 -12.74
N THR A 45 13.39 3.45 -12.31
CA THR A 45 13.65 4.00 -10.98
C THR A 45 12.99 5.37 -10.81
N LEU A 46 13.00 6.22 -11.85
CA LEU A 46 12.27 7.49 -11.86
C LEU A 46 10.75 7.28 -11.77
N MET A 47 10.19 6.33 -12.53
CA MET A 47 8.77 5.99 -12.46
C MET A 47 8.39 5.49 -11.06
N ALA A 48 9.16 4.56 -10.49
CA ALA A 48 8.95 4.05 -9.14
C ALA A 48 9.01 5.17 -8.09
N SER A 49 9.96 6.10 -8.22
CA SER A 49 10.10 7.24 -7.32
C SER A 49 8.93 8.23 -7.40
N LYS A 50 8.46 8.54 -8.60
CA LYS A 50 7.29 9.40 -8.81
C LYS A 50 6.03 8.74 -8.25
N LEU A 51 5.85 7.45 -8.51
CA LEU A 51 4.73 6.67 -8.00
C LEU A 51 4.72 6.62 -6.48
N TYR A 52 5.86 6.33 -5.85
CA TYR A 52 5.97 6.30 -4.38
C TYR A 52 5.60 7.65 -3.75
N ARG A 53 6.10 8.75 -4.32
CA ARG A 53 5.74 10.12 -3.88
C ARG A 53 4.26 10.43 -4.07
N PHE A 54 3.64 9.93 -5.13
CA PHE A 54 2.21 10.10 -5.38
C PHE A 54 1.33 9.27 -4.43
N MET A 55 1.68 8.02 -4.17
CA MET A 55 0.87 7.16 -3.30
C MET A 55 1.02 7.45 -1.81
N THR A 56 2.12 8.07 -1.37
CA THR A 56 2.34 8.39 0.06
C THR A 56 1.30 9.35 0.67
N PRO A 57 0.94 10.49 0.05
CA PRO A 57 -0.13 11.34 0.57
C PRO A 57 -1.49 10.65 0.51
N LEU A 58 -1.73 9.78 -0.48
CA LEU A 58 -2.96 8.98 -0.57
C LEU A 58 -3.07 8.00 0.60
N ALA A 59 -1.97 7.32 0.95
CA ALA A 59 -1.90 6.46 2.13
C ALA A 59 -2.20 7.24 3.42
N LEU A 60 -1.59 8.41 3.57
CA LEU A 60 -1.81 9.28 4.72
C LEU A 60 -3.29 9.68 4.83
N LEU A 61 -3.88 10.16 3.74
CA LEU A 61 -5.30 10.53 3.70
C LEU A 61 -6.22 9.33 3.98
N ALA A 62 -5.92 8.16 3.43
CA ALA A 62 -6.67 6.94 3.69
C ALA A 62 -6.70 6.61 5.19
N VAL A 63 -5.54 6.69 5.86
CA VAL A 63 -5.43 6.41 7.30
C VAL A 63 -6.10 7.51 8.12
N THR A 64 -5.93 8.79 7.79
CA THR A 64 -6.56 9.89 8.56
C THR A 64 -8.08 9.82 8.48
N PHE A 65 -8.66 9.60 7.30
CA PHE A 65 -10.11 9.41 7.18
C PHE A 65 -10.58 8.13 7.87
N GLY A 66 -9.78 7.06 7.87
CA GLY A 66 -10.06 5.83 8.60
C GLY A 66 -10.11 6.05 10.12
N CYS A 67 -9.14 6.77 10.67
CA CYS A 67 -9.09 7.15 12.08
C CYS A 67 -10.23 8.10 12.45
N TRP A 68 -10.58 9.05 11.57
CA TRP A 68 -11.73 9.93 11.80
C TRP A 68 -13.03 9.13 11.83
N LEU A 69 -13.24 8.19 10.90
CA LEU A 69 -14.41 7.33 10.92
C LEU A 69 -14.50 6.49 12.21
N TRP A 70 -13.36 6.01 12.71
CA TRP A 70 -13.31 5.27 13.96
C TRP A 70 -13.65 6.14 15.18
N LEU A 71 -12.89 7.21 15.41
CA LEU A 71 -13.01 8.04 16.61
C LEU A 71 -14.25 8.95 16.58
N GLY A 72 -14.62 9.47 15.41
CA GLY A 72 -15.71 10.42 15.25
C GLY A 72 -17.11 9.79 15.28
N PHE A 73 -17.23 8.50 14.95
CA PHE A 73 -18.52 7.78 14.93
C PHE A 73 -18.59 6.62 15.92
N GLY A 74 -17.58 6.46 16.79
CA GLY A 74 -17.60 5.47 17.88
C GLY A 74 -17.66 4.02 17.40
N ILE A 75 -17.04 3.71 16.25
CA ILE A 75 -17.04 2.34 15.72
C ILE A 75 -16.28 1.44 16.71
N SER A 76 -16.90 0.35 17.13
CA SER A 76 -16.33 -0.62 18.06
C SER A 76 -16.64 -2.06 17.62
N GLY A 77 -15.93 -3.03 18.20
CA GLY A 77 -16.04 -4.45 17.87
C GLY A 77 -14.68 -5.12 17.75
N GLY A 78 -14.64 -6.45 17.88
CA GLY A 78 -13.38 -7.17 17.74
C GLY A 78 -12.81 -7.03 16.33
N TRP A 79 -13.65 -7.06 15.29
CA TRP A 79 -13.25 -6.93 13.88
C TRP A 79 -12.45 -5.65 13.61
N LEU A 80 -12.68 -4.60 14.40
CA LEU A 80 -11.96 -3.34 14.27
C LEU A 80 -10.49 -3.49 14.68
N HIS A 81 -10.20 -4.22 15.75
CA HIS A 81 -8.82 -4.48 16.19
C HIS A 81 -8.06 -5.26 15.13
N ALA A 82 -8.70 -6.29 14.57
CA ALA A 82 -8.14 -7.05 13.44
C ALA A 82 -7.91 -6.14 12.22
N LYS A 83 -8.83 -5.21 11.92
CA LYS A 83 -8.69 -4.27 10.82
C LYS A 83 -7.51 -3.31 11.04
N LEU A 84 -7.35 -2.79 12.26
CA LEU A 84 -6.25 -1.91 12.61
C LEU A 84 -4.90 -2.63 12.51
N ALA A 85 -4.83 -3.90 12.91
CA ALA A 85 -3.63 -4.72 12.71
C ALA A 85 -3.27 -4.87 11.22
N LEU A 86 -4.26 -5.10 10.35
CA LEU A 86 -4.03 -5.17 8.89
C LEU A 86 -3.59 -3.82 8.30
N VAL A 87 -4.18 -2.71 8.76
CA VAL A 87 -3.77 -1.36 8.34
C VAL A 87 -2.33 -1.08 8.77
N LEU A 88 -1.95 -1.46 9.99
CA LEU A 88 -0.57 -1.34 10.46
C LEU A 88 0.39 -2.16 9.59
N LEU A 89 0.00 -3.39 9.21
CA LEU A 89 0.81 -4.23 8.34
C LEU A 89 0.96 -3.61 6.93
N LEU A 90 -0.10 -3.00 6.38
CA LEU A 90 -0.04 -2.25 5.12
C LEU A 90 0.89 -1.04 5.20
N LEU A 91 0.89 -0.33 6.33
CA LEU A 91 1.81 0.79 6.56
C LEU A 91 3.27 0.33 6.66
N VAL A 92 3.53 -0.79 7.35
CA VAL A 92 4.86 -1.42 7.38
C VAL A 92 5.29 -1.83 5.97
N TYR A 93 4.39 -2.42 5.19
CA TYR A 93 4.65 -2.80 3.81
C TYR A 93 4.98 -1.58 2.94
N HIS A 94 4.21 -0.50 3.05
CA HIS A 94 4.48 0.77 2.36
C HIS A 94 5.86 1.34 2.74
N GLY A 95 6.22 1.27 4.02
CA GLY A 95 7.55 1.64 4.51
C GLY A 95 8.66 0.76 3.94
N CYS A 96 8.44 -0.56 3.83
CA CYS A 96 9.37 -1.49 3.20
C CYS A 96 9.59 -1.15 1.72
N CYS A 97 8.54 -0.81 0.98
CA CYS A 97 8.64 -0.32 -0.40
C CYS A 97 9.55 0.90 -0.54
N ARG A 98 9.54 1.82 0.44
CA ARG A 98 10.45 2.97 0.47
C ARG A 98 11.90 2.55 0.59
N GLN A 99 12.18 1.60 1.48
CA GLN A 99 13.54 1.10 1.71
C GLN A 99 14.07 0.39 0.46
N LEU A 100 13.25 -0.47 -0.17
CA LEU A 100 13.61 -1.15 -1.42
C LEU A 100 13.86 -0.15 -2.55
N LEU A 101 12.99 0.84 -2.72
CA LEU A 101 13.20 1.91 -3.71
C LEU A 101 14.53 2.64 -3.48
N LYS A 102 14.86 2.96 -2.22
CA LYS A 102 16.14 3.59 -1.88
C LYS A 102 17.33 2.69 -2.28
N SER A 103 17.24 1.39 -2.03
CA SER A 103 18.29 0.44 -2.45
C SER A 103 18.48 0.39 -3.97
N PHE A 104 17.39 0.50 -4.76
CA PHE A 104 17.49 0.59 -6.22
C PHE A 104 18.12 1.90 -6.68
N VAL A 105 17.74 3.03 -6.09
CA VAL A 105 18.33 4.35 -6.40
C VAL A 105 19.83 4.39 -6.12
N GLU A 106 20.27 3.73 -5.04
CA GLU A 106 21.68 3.67 -4.65
C GLU A 106 22.47 2.56 -5.37
N GLY A 107 21.83 1.77 -6.24
CA GLY A 107 22.47 0.65 -6.92
C GLY A 107 22.89 -0.51 -5.99
N ARG A 108 22.39 -0.54 -4.75
CA ARG A 108 22.74 -1.53 -3.72
C ARG A 108 21.76 -2.70 -3.63
N ASN A 109 21.00 -2.96 -4.69
CA ASN A 109 20.05 -4.06 -4.66
C ASN A 109 20.79 -5.41 -4.64
N GLN A 110 20.59 -6.17 -3.56
CA GLN A 110 21.15 -7.52 -3.39
C GLN A 110 20.08 -8.62 -3.54
N ARG A 111 18.82 -8.25 -3.82
CA ARG A 111 17.70 -9.19 -3.88
C ARG A 111 17.44 -9.62 -5.32
N SER A 112 17.19 -10.92 -5.49
CA SER A 112 16.87 -11.50 -6.81
C SER A 112 15.44 -11.17 -7.24
N HIS A 113 15.20 -11.23 -8.56
CA HIS A 113 13.86 -11.04 -9.13
C HIS A 113 12.81 -11.99 -8.53
N ARG A 114 13.19 -13.19 -8.08
CA ARG A 114 12.27 -14.16 -7.44
C ARG A 114 11.75 -13.63 -6.10
N TRP A 115 12.62 -12.99 -5.32
CA TRP A 115 12.22 -12.36 -4.06
C TRP A 115 11.19 -11.25 -4.30
N TYR A 116 11.41 -10.41 -5.33
CA TYR A 116 10.47 -9.35 -5.68
C TYR A 116 9.12 -9.87 -6.20
N ARG A 117 9.08 -11.04 -6.86
CA ARG A 117 7.81 -11.67 -7.25
C ARG A 117 6.99 -12.08 -6.03
N VAL A 118 7.61 -12.70 -5.04
CA VAL A 118 6.92 -13.05 -3.78
C VAL A 118 6.47 -11.77 -3.06
N PHE A 119 7.33 -10.75 -3.03
CA PHE A 119 6.99 -9.45 -2.44
C PHE A 119 5.80 -8.75 -3.13
N ASN A 120 5.62 -8.98 -4.43
CA ASN A 120 4.48 -8.48 -5.21
C ASN A 120 3.14 -9.17 -4.86
N GLU A 121 3.17 -10.38 -4.29
CA GLU A 121 1.94 -11.09 -3.88
C GLU A 121 1.42 -10.63 -2.51
N ILE A 122 2.28 -10.04 -1.67
CA ILE A 122 1.91 -9.61 -0.31
C ILE A 122 0.71 -8.62 -0.32
N PRO A 123 0.68 -7.56 -1.16
CA PRO A 123 -0.47 -6.65 -1.24
C PRO A 123 -1.77 -7.36 -1.60
N VAL A 124 -1.71 -8.41 -2.44
CA VAL A 124 -2.88 -9.18 -2.87
C VAL A 124 -3.45 -9.94 -1.68
N LEU A 125 -2.60 -10.66 -0.95
CA LEU A 125 -3.00 -11.38 0.26
C LEU A 125 -3.60 -10.44 1.31
N LEU A 126 -3.02 -9.24 1.48
CA LEU A 126 -3.57 -8.24 2.39
C LEU A 126 -4.91 -7.67 1.94
N LEU A 127 -5.08 -7.45 0.63
CA LEU A 127 -6.37 -7.05 0.10
C LEU A 127 -7.44 -8.10 0.41
N PHE A 128 -7.16 -9.39 0.14
CA PHE A 128 -8.07 -10.48 0.47
C PHE A 128 -8.42 -10.51 1.96
N ALA A 129 -7.43 -10.46 2.84
CA ALA A 129 -7.64 -10.44 4.28
C ALA A 129 -8.51 -9.25 4.73
N VAL A 130 -8.23 -8.05 4.23
CA VAL A 130 -9.00 -6.84 4.56
C VAL A 130 -10.44 -6.93 4.06
N VAL A 131 -10.65 -7.36 2.81
CA VAL A 131 -11.99 -7.47 2.22
C VAL A 131 -12.82 -8.51 2.96
N PHE A 132 -12.28 -9.71 3.19
CA PHE A 132 -12.99 -10.76 3.93
C PHE A 132 -13.32 -10.32 5.34
N LEU A 133 -12.39 -9.68 6.05
CA LEU A 133 -12.64 -9.17 7.39
C LEU A 133 -13.77 -8.13 7.42
N VAL A 134 -13.79 -7.19 6.46
CA VAL A 134 -14.79 -6.11 6.41
C VAL A 134 -16.16 -6.62 5.96
N VAL A 135 -16.21 -7.65 5.11
CA VAL A 135 -17.47 -8.24 4.61
C VAL A 135 -18.06 -9.20 5.63
N LEU A 136 -17.27 -10.12 6.17
CA LEU A 136 -17.75 -11.18 7.06
C LEU A 136 -17.97 -10.69 8.49
N LYS A 137 -17.22 -9.66 8.94
CA LYS A 137 -17.23 -9.12 10.32
C LYS A 137 -17.45 -10.21 11.38
N PRO A 138 -16.56 -11.21 11.46
CA PRO A 138 -16.85 -12.46 12.18
C PRO A 138 -16.92 -12.32 13.71
N PHE A 139 -16.61 -11.15 14.28
CA PHE A 139 -16.56 -10.88 15.72
C PHE A 139 -16.64 -9.39 16.06
#